data_AF-A0A1Z5RGW6-F1
#
_entry.id   AF-A0A1Z5RGW6-F1
#
_cell.length_a   1.000
_cell.length_b   1.000
_cell.length_c   1.000
_cell.angle_alpha   90.00
_cell.angle_beta   90.00
_cell.angle_gamma   90.00
#
_symmetry.space_group_name_H-M   'P 1'
#
loop_
_entity.id
_entity.type
_entity.pdbx_description
1 polymer ?
#
loop_
_entity_poly.entity_id
_entity_poly.type
_entity_poly.pdbx_seq_one_letter_code
_entity_poly.pdbx_strand_id
1 'polypeptide(L)'
;MGSYKYKYCMCFTRKFRSPDAQPPPDVRAAYLSFASDVHALRRFLSQAQAEHPADVDRILALLTAASVGHGIARLVTRSPAPAMPTLDDFFAFLFSPELNPPMGPPHQVHQDMSAPFSHYFVFTGHNSYLTGNQLNSDSSDVPIIKALQRGVRVIELDMWPNSSKTNVDILHGGTLTAPVEMVRCLKSIKEYAFCASPYPLVITLEDHLTPDLQAKVAKMLTETFGDLLFIPSSDPMKEFPSPAALMKRIIISTKPPQEYKEFLKVKDNQNGSGNIADLPDTGSLRRIDSNADNQNGSGNLAADTGSLRRIDSNADESDGKDELDEQDEEDSDEDDPKFQQDTACEYRKLITIQAGKPKGHLRDALKVDPEKVRRLSLSETQLAKATTSHGAEVIRFTQNNILRVYPKGTRVNSSNYDPMNAWTHGAQMVAFNMQVRFQFLTVVNQGMIKRSG
;
A
#
# COMPACT_ATOMS: atom_id res chain seq x y z
N MET A 1 -18.42 -24.94 17.85
CA MET A 1 -19.19 -25.63 18.91
C MET A 1 -18.87 -25.02 20.26
N GLY A 2 -19.86 -24.39 20.92
CA GLY A 2 -19.66 -23.70 22.20
C GLY A 2 -19.22 -24.68 23.29
N SER A 3 -18.03 -24.46 23.86
CA SER A 3 -17.56 -25.16 25.06
C SER A 3 -17.68 -24.18 26.22
N TYR A 4 -18.55 -24.51 27.18
CA TYR A 4 -18.58 -23.80 28.45
C TYR A 4 -17.55 -24.42 29.39
N LYS A 5 -16.67 -23.59 29.95
CA LYS A 5 -15.71 -24.00 30.97
C LYS A 5 -16.33 -23.76 32.34
N TYR A 6 -16.61 -24.81 33.09
CA TYR A 6 -16.97 -24.72 34.50
C TYR A 6 -15.77 -25.17 35.35
N LYS A 7 -15.40 -24.35 36.34
CA LYS A 7 -14.43 -24.73 37.39
C LYS A 7 -15.15 -25.56 38.44
N TYR A 8 -14.74 -26.81 38.62
CA TYR A 8 -15.24 -27.65 39.71
C TYR A 8 -14.07 -28.02 40.61
N CYS A 9 -14.00 -27.37 41.78
CA CYS A 9 -12.89 -27.39 42.74
C CYS A 9 -11.55 -26.86 42.16
N MET A 10 -10.76 -26.18 42.98
CA MET A 10 -9.71 -25.22 42.57
C MET A 10 -8.58 -25.76 41.66
N CYS A 11 -8.53 -27.06 41.34
CA CYS A 11 -7.43 -27.67 40.58
C CYS A 11 -7.87 -28.45 39.33
N PHE A 12 -9.17 -28.55 39.01
CA PHE A 12 -9.63 -29.34 37.86
C PHE A 12 -10.58 -28.56 36.94
N THR A 13 -10.20 -28.46 35.66
CA THR A 13 -11.06 -27.89 34.61
C THR A 13 -11.69 -29.04 33.83
N ARG A 14 -13.00 -29.25 33.98
CA ARG A 14 -13.73 -30.27 33.20
C ARG A 14 -14.45 -29.58 32.04
N LYS A 15 -14.16 -29.98 30.80
CA LYS A 15 -14.90 -29.53 29.62
C LYS A 15 -16.13 -30.40 29.47
N PHE A 16 -17.32 -29.83 29.64
CA PHE A 16 -18.56 -30.49 29.26
C PHE A 16 -18.87 -30.12 27.80
N ARG A 17 -19.00 -31.13 26.93
CA ARG A 17 -19.70 -30.97 25.65
C ARG A 17 -21.19 -30.97 25.97
N SER A 18 -21.94 -29.97 25.51
CA SER A 18 -23.40 -30.04 25.57
C SER A 18 -23.84 -31.27 24.76
N PRO A 19 -24.57 -32.23 25.35
CA PRO A 19 -24.99 -33.45 24.65
C PRO A 19 -25.94 -33.19 23.47
N ASP A 20 -26.57 -32.02 23.40
CA ASP A 20 -27.78 -31.80 22.60
C ASP A 20 -27.71 -30.66 21.57
N ALA A 21 -26.51 -30.13 21.28
CA ALA A 21 -26.40 -29.15 20.18
C ALA A 21 -26.44 -29.89 18.83
N GLN A 22 -27.62 -30.32 18.41
CA GLN A 22 -27.83 -30.86 17.06
C GLN A 22 -27.47 -29.81 16.00
N PRO A 23 -27.09 -30.25 14.79
CA PRO A 23 -26.96 -29.33 13.66
C PRO A 23 -28.23 -28.48 13.47
N PRO A 24 -28.07 -27.20 13.08
CA PRO A 24 -29.18 -26.28 12.87
C PRO A 24 -30.31 -26.84 11.96
N PRO A 25 -31.58 -26.43 12.14
CA PRO A 25 -32.71 -26.99 11.39
C PRO A 25 -32.56 -26.92 9.87
N ASP A 26 -31.98 -25.83 9.36
CA ASP A 26 -31.63 -25.61 7.95
C ASP A 26 -30.56 -26.60 7.45
N VAL A 27 -29.53 -26.88 8.26
CA VAL A 27 -28.52 -27.92 7.93
C VAL A 27 -29.16 -29.31 7.88
N ARG A 28 -30.07 -29.63 8.80
CA ARG A 28 -30.78 -30.92 8.79
C ARG A 28 -31.68 -31.06 7.55
N ALA A 29 -32.39 -30.00 7.18
CA ALA A 29 -33.19 -29.97 5.97
C ALA A 29 -32.30 -30.15 4.72
N ALA A 30 -31.18 -29.43 4.65
CA ALA A 30 -30.20 -29.56 3.58
C ALA A 30 -29.64 -30.99 3.48
N TYR A 31 -29.30 -31.62 4.60
CA TYR A 31 -28.85 -33.02 4.61
C TYR A 31 -29.90 -33.98 4.02
N LEU A 32 -31.17 -33.83 4.40
CA LEU A 32 -32.25 -34.66 3.86
C LEU A 32 -32.47 -34.43 2.36
N SER A 33 -32.30 -33.20 1.87
CA SER A 33 -32.46 -32.87 0.45
C SER A 33 -31.25 -33.26 -0.41
N PHE A 34 -30.04 -33.12 0.13
CA PHE A 34 -28.80 -33.13 -0.64
C PHE A 34 -27.86 -34.28 -0.29
N ALA A 35 -28.05 -34.99 0.82
CA ALA A 35 -27.19 -36.09 1.24
C ALA A 35 -27.99 -37.37 1.56
N SER A 36 -29.20 -37.49 1.02
CA SER A 36 -30.06 -38.69 1.16
C SER A 36 -29.46 -39.94 0.50
N ASP A 37 -28.71 -39.76 -0.58
CA ASP A 37 -27.94 -40.81 -1.26
C ASP A 37 -26.69 -40.21 -1.96
N VAL A 38 -25.81 -41.07 -2.48
CA VAL A 38 -24.55 -40.65 -3.13
C VAL A 38 -24.82 -39.80 -4.37
N HIS A 39 -25.90 -40.07 -5.12
CA HIS A 39 -26.24 -39.29 -6.30
C HIS A 39 -26.78 -37.90 -5.93
N ALA A 40 -27.55 -37.79 -4.86
CA ALA A 40 -28.00 -36.52 -4.30
C ALA A 40 -26.80 -35.68 -3.86
N LEU A 41 -25.83 -36.29 -3.16
CA LEU A 41 -24.63 -35.59 -2.72
C LEU A 41 -23.75 -35.17 -3.89
N ARG A 42 -23.60 -36.03 -4.90
CA ARG A 42 -22.92 -35.67 -6.14
C ARG A 42 -23.61 -34.51 -6.86
N ARG A 43 -24.95 -34.52 -6.96
CA ARG A 43 -25.70 -33.40 -7.55
C ARG A 43 -25.53 -32.13 -6.73
N PHE A 44 -25.52 -32.20 -5.41
CA PHE A 44 -25.27 -31.05 -4.56
C PHE A 44 -23.90 -30.44 -4.84
N LEU A 45 -22.83 -31.25 -4.83
CA LEU A 45 -21.47 -30.77 -5.13
C LEU A 45 -21.36 -30.19 -6.55
N SER A 46 -21.90 -30.89 -7.56
CA SER A 46 -21.73 -30.49 -8.97
C SER A 46 -22.69 -29.38 -9.44
N GLN A 47 -23.94 -29.35 -8.95
CA GLN A 47 -24.98 -28.45 -9.45
C GLN A 47 -25.28 -27.31 -8.50
N ALA A 48 -25.33 -27.57 -7.19
CA ALA A 48 -25.62 -26.54 -6.20
C ALA A 48 -24.36 -25.78 -5.79
N GLN A 49 -23.24 -26.47 -5.60
CA GLN A 49 -21.94 -25.86 -5.25
C GLN A 49 -21.07 -25.54 -6.47
N ALA A 50 -21.42 -26.07 -7.65
CA ALA A 50 -20.67 -25.87 -8.90
C ALA A 50 -19.20 -26.28 -8.81
N GLU A 51 -18.89 -27.32 -8.03
CA GLU A 51 -17.53 -27.86 -7.88
C GLU A 51 -17.03 -28.48 -9.18
N HIS A 52 -15.72 -28.36 -9.44
CA HIS A 52 -15.08 -28.98 -10.59
C HIS A 52 -15.17 -30.52 -10.49
N PRO A 53 -15.36 -31.27 -11.61
CA PRO A 53 -15.58 -32.73 -11.55
C PRO A 53 -14.52 -33.51 -10.75
N ALA A 54 -13.24 -33.11 -10.85
CA ALA A 54 -12.16 -33.72 -10.08
C ALA A 54 -12.28 -33.49 -8.55
N ASP A 55 -12.78 -32.32 -8.15
CA ASP A 55 -13.01 -31.99 -6.73
C ASP A 55 -14.23 -32.72 -6.19
N VAL A 56 -15.29 -32.87 -7.00
CA VAL A 56 -16.48 -33.67 -6.64
C VAL A 56 -16.09 -35.10 -6.28
N ASP A 57 -15.30 -35.76 -7.12
CA ASP A 57 -14.88 -37.14 -6.87
C ASP A 57 -13.99 -37.25 -5.62
N ARG A 58 -13.07 -36.29 -5.43
CA ARG A 58 -12.20 -36.24 -4.24
C ARG A 58 -13.02 -36.04 -2.95
N ILE A 59 -13.92 -35.06 -2.94
CA ILE A 59 -14.75 -34.73 -1.78
C ILE A 59 -15.65 -35.93 -1.43
N LEU A 60 -16.30 -36.55 -2.42
CA LEU A 60 -17.13 -37.74 -2.21
C LEU A 60 -16.32 -38.89 -1.60
N ALA A 61 -15.12 -39.16 -2.12
CA ALA A 61 -14.25 -40.20 -1.59
C ALA A 61 -13.86 -39.93 -0.13
N LEU A 62 -13.54 -38.68 0.22
CA LEU A 62 -13.17 -38.30 1.58
C LEU A 62 -14.35 -38.37 2.55
N LEU A 63 -15.53 -37.90 2.16
CA LEU A 63 -16.73 -37.94 3.00
C LEU A 63 -17.23 -39.37 3.25
N THR A 64 -17.12 -40.24 2.25
CA THR A 64 -17.53 -41.65 2.37
C THR A 64 -16.46 -42.55 3.01
N ALA A 65 -15.20 -42.09 3.07
CA ALA A 65 -14.13 -42.73 3.82
C ALA A 65 -14.07 -42.25 5.28
N ALA A 66 -14.38 -40.99 5.56
CA ALA A 66 -14.38 -40.43 6.92
C ALA A 66 -15.48 -41.04 7.81
N SER A 67 -16.58 -41.49 7.21
CA SER A 67 -17.65 -42.24 7.89
C SER A 67 -17.19 -43.63 8.40
N VAL A 68 -15.92 -44.02 8.18
CA VAL A 68 -15.35 -45.34 8.51
C VAL A 68 -14.62 -45.39 9.88
N GLY A 69 -14.54 -44.32 10.69
CA GLY A 69 -13.95 -44.50 12.03
C GLY A 69 -14.14 -43.42 13.09
N HIS A 70 -14.84 -43.77 14.17
CA HIS A 70 -14.41 -43.66 15.58
C HIS A 70 -15.10 -44.78 16.41
N GLY A 71 -14.42 -45.89 16.70
CA GLY A 71 -14.90 -46.90 17.66
C GLY A 71 -14.35 -48.33 17.50
N ILE A 72 -14.10 -49.01 18.63
CA ILE A 72 -13.56 -50.39 18.77
C ILE A 72 -14.53 -51.48 18.23
N ALA A 73 -15.73 -51.12 17.79
CA ALA A 73 -16.82 -52.05 17.48
C ALA A 73 -16.70 -52.80 16.13
N ARG A 74 -15.66 -52.61 15.31
CA ARG A 74 -15.61 -53.12 13.93
C ARG A 74 -14.63 -54.26 13.65
N LEU A 75 -14.10 -54.92 14.68
CA LEU A 75 -13.29 -56.15 14.48
C LEU A 75 -14.12 -57.37 14.03
N VAL A 76 -15.45 -57.25 13.90
CA VAL A 76 -16.35 -58.40 13.64
C VAL A 76 -17.15 -58.31 12.32
N THR A 77 -17.21 -57.17 11.63
CA THR A 77 -17.96 -57.06 10.36
C THR A 77 -17.20 -56.30 9.26
N ARG A 78 -16.53 -57.07 8.40
CA ARG A 78 -16.04 -56.62 7.08
C ARG A 78 -17.24 -56.40 6.16
N SER A 79 -17.66 -55.14 6.00
CA SER A 79 -18.40 -54.70 4.81
C SER A 79 -17.56 -53.63 4.09
N PRO A 80 -17.14 -53.84 2.83
CA PRO A 80 -16.24 -52.95 2.10
C PRO A 80 -16.96 -51.84 1.32
N ALA A 81 -18.27 -51.63 1.53
CA ALA A 81 -19.02 -50.61 0.81
C ALA A 81 -18.84 -49.22 1.45
N PRO A 82 -18.65 -48.15 0.65
CA PRO A 82 -18.61 -46.78 1.16
C PRO A 82 -19.92 -46.46 1.88
N ALA A 83 -19.83 -46.01 3.13
CA ALA A 83 -20.99 -45.62 3.91
C ALA A 83 -21.31 -44.15 3.63
N MET A 84 -22.61 -43.84 3.48
CA MET A 84 -23.08 -42.46 3.36
C MET A 84 -22.58 -41.61 4.53
N PRO A 85 -22.16 -40.34 4.29
CA PRO A 85 -21.84 -39.43 5.38
C PRO A 85 -23.05 -39.26 6.30
N THR A 86 -22.81 -39.27 7.60
CA THR A 86 -23.85 -38.95 8.58
C THR A 86 -24.23 -37.46 8.54
N LEU A 87 -25.30 -37.08 9.24
CA LEU A 87 -25.66 -35.67 9.42
C LEU A 87 -24.51 -34.86 10.04
N ASP A 88 -23.76 -35.46 10.97
CA ASP A 88 -22.61 -34.81 11.61
C ASP A 88 -21.43 -34.67 10.62
N ASP A 89 -21.20 -35.67 9.76
CA ASP A 89 -20.18 -35.60 8.71
C ASP A 89 -20.51 -34.52 7.67
N PHE A 90 -21.78 -34.42 7.26
CA PHE A 90 -22.25 -33.37 6.35
C PHE A 90 -22.15 -31.98 6.99
N PHE A 91 -22.51 -31.85 8.26
CA PHE A 91 -22.34 -30.58 8.98
C PHE A 91 -20.87 -30.20 9.12
N ALA A 92 -19.98 -31.15 9.44
CA ALA A 92 -18.55 -30.91 9.48
C ALA A 92 -17.99 -30.52 8.10
N PHE A 93 -18.47 -31.15 7.04
CA PHE A 93 -18.11 -30.83 5.66
C PHE A 93 -18.44 -29.38 5.30
N LEU A 94 -19.67 -28.91 5.58
CA LEU A 94 -20.12 -27.56 5.21
C LEU A 94 -19.20 -26.45 5.76
N PHE A 95 -18.55 -26.70 6.89
CA PHE A 95 -17.62 -25.76 7.55
C PHE A 95 -16.15 -26.18 7.44
N SER A 96 -15.85 -27.20 6.63
CA SER A 96 -14.48 -27.65 6.44
C SER A 96 -13.71 -26.62 5.59
N PRO A 97 -12.66 -25.99 6.12
CA PRO A 97 -11.82 -25.09 5.33
C PRO A 97 -11.00 -25.81 4.26
N GLU A 98 -10.96 -27.15 4.30
CA GLU A 98 -10.20 -27.99 3.38
C GLU A 98 -11.08 -28.56 2.27
N LEU A 99 -12.32 -28.94 2.62
CA LEU A 99 -13.25 -29.60 1.68
C LEU A 99 -14.32 -28.67 1.13
N ASN A 100 -14.70 -27.63 1.86
CA ASN A 100 -15.73 -26.68 1.46
C ASN A 100 -15.36 -25.23 1.82
N PRO A 101 -14.18 -24.74 1.42
CA PRO A 101 -13.81 -23.38 1.73
C PRO A 101 -14.74 -22.41 1.00
N PRO A 102 -15.15 -21.29 1.62
CA PRO A 102 -16.06 -20.31 1.00
C PRO A 102 -15.43 -19.62 -0.22
N MET A 103 -14.11 -19.71 -0.37
CA MET A 103 -13.37 -19.34 -1.57
C MET A 103 -12.55 -20.56 -1.98
N GLY A 104 -12.44 -20.83 -3.28
CA GLY A 104 -11.61 -21.91 -3.78
C GLY A 104 -10.19 -21.88 -3.21
N PRO A 105 -9.44 -23.00 -3.27
CA PRO A 105 -8.06 -23.06 -2.78
C PRO A 105 -7.26 -21.88 -3.36
N PRO A 106 -6.37 -21.22 -2.58
CA PRO A 106 -5.62 -20.06 -3.05
C PRO A 106 -5.02 -20.38 -4.42
N HIS A 107 -5.57 -19.74 -5.46
CA HIS A 107 -5.25 -20.12 -6.81
C HIS A 107 -3.79 -19.78 -7.06
N GLN A 108 -3.08 -20.67 -7.77
CA GLN A 108 -1.88 -20.25 -8.48
C GLN A 108 -2.22 -18.99 -9.29
N VAL A 109 -1.27 -18.07 -9.44
CA VAL A 109 -1.48 -16.83 -10.17
C VAL A 109 -2.11 -17.13 -11.53
N HIS A 110 -3.35 -16.66 -11.73
CA HIS A 110 -4.19 -17.03 -12.87
C HIS A 110 -4.48 -15.85 -13.81
N GLN A 111 -4.23 -14.63 -13.34
CA GLN A 111 -4.39 -13.42 -14.16
C GLN A 111 -3.17 -13.27 -15.08
N ASP A 112 -3.35 -12.58 -16.19
CA ASP A 112 -2.24 -12.15 -17.02
C ASP A 112 -1.36 -11.20 -16.19
N MET A 113 -0.08 -11.52 -16.03
CA MET A 113 0.90 -10.71 -15.30
C MET A 113 1.91 -10.03 -16.23
N SER A 114 1.63 -10.03 -17.54
CA SER A 114 2.46 -9.45 -18.60
C SER A 114 2.03 -8.05 -19.04
N ALA A 115 0.86 -7.56 -18.60
CA ALA A 115 0.42 -6.20 -18.87
C ALA A 115 1.23 -5.16 -18.05
N PRO A 116 1.20 -3.87 -18.43
CA PRO A 116 1.90 -2.81 -17.69
C PRO A 116 1.53 -2.75 -16.21
N PHE A 117 2.48 -2.41 -15.33
CA PHE A 117 2.24 -2.35 -13.88
C PHE A 117 1.06 -1.44 -13.48
N SER A 118 0.73 -0.40 -14.27
CA SER A 118 -0.43 0.46 -14.06
C SER A 118 -1.78 -0.25 -14.21
N HIS A 119 -1.84 -1.46 -14.77
CA HIS A 119 -3.09 -2.19 -14.98
C HIS A 119 -3.55 -3.00 -13.76
N TYR A 120 -2.76 -3.00 -12.67
CA TYR A 120 -3.01 -3.84 -11.50
C TYR A 120 -3.32 -3.01 -10.26
N PHE A 121 -4.27 -3.47 -9.46
CA PHE A 121 -4.40 -3.00 -8.09
C PHE A 121 -3.28 -3.56 -7.23
N VAL A 122 -2.61 -2.69 -6.47
CA VAL A 122 -1.40 -3.04 -5.72
C VAL A 122 -1.68 -2.89 -4.23
N PHE A 123 -1.47 -3.95 -3.46
CA PHE A 123 -1.69 -3.90 -2.01
C PHE A 123 -0.68 -2.95 -1.35
N THR A 124 -1.16 -1.82 -0.85
CA THR A 124 -0.33 -0.67 -0.48
C THR A 124 -0.45 -0.35 1.01
N GLY A 125 0.70 -0.25 1.69
CA GLY A 125 0.78 0.25 3.07
C GLY A 125 0.94 1.77 3.10
N HIS A 126 0.35 2.41 4.11
CA HIS A 126 0.55 3.82 4.46
C HIS A 126 1.33 3.91 5.77
N ASN A 127 2.33 4.79 5.85
CA ASN A 127 3.21 4.99 7.01
C ASN A 127 3.61 3.64 7.64
N SER A 128 4.21 2.79 6.81
CA SER A 128 4.33 1.34 7.06
C SER A 128 5.21 1.00 8.27
N TYR A 129 5.93 1.99 8.80
CA TYR A 129 6.81 1.91 9.95
C TYR A 129 6.07 2.15 11.28
N LEU A 130 4.88 2.75 11.28
CA LEU A 130 4.16 3.09 12.52
C LEU A 130 3.60 1.85 13.23
N THR A 131 3.83 1.79 14.54
CA THR A 131 3.33 0.71 15.40
C THR A 131 1.91 0.96 15.93
N GLY A 132 1.43 2.21 15.84
CA GLY A 132 0.12 2.61 16.34
C GLY A 132 -0.42 3.87 15.67
N ASN A 133 -0.78 4.87 16.47
CA ASN A 133 -1.38 6.12 16.02
C ASN A 133 -0.36 7.06 15.31
N GLN A 134 -0.86 8.06 14.59
CA GLN A 134 -0.04 8.97 13.77
C GLN A 134 0.72 10.04 14.59
N LEU A 135 0.49 10.19 15.89
CA LEU A 135 0.99 11.34 16.65
C LEU A 135 2.10 11.00 17.65
N ASN A 136 2.03 9.84 18.31
CA ASN A 136 2.95 9.52 19.41
C ASN A 136 3.25 8.02 19.56
N SER A 137 2.94 7.21 18.54
CA SER A 137 3.36 5.81 18.55
C SER A 137 4.80 5.65 18.08
N ASP A 138 5.41 4.52 18.39
CA ASP A 138 6.79 4.24 17.95
C ASP A 138 6.84 3.89 16.45
N SER A 139 7.98 4.17 15.83
CA SER A 139 8.35 3.65 14.52
C SER A 139 9.19 2.39 14.67
N SER A 140 8.98 1.39 13.80
CA SER A 140 9.69 0.13 13.83
C SER A 140 9.66 -0.56 12.47
N ASP A 141 10.57 -1.51 12.26
CA ASP A 141 10.54 -2.46 11.15
C ASP A 141 9.49 -3.57 11.32
N VAL A 142 9.00 -3.81 12.54
CA VAL A 142 8.04 -4.90 12.83
C VAL A 142 6.72 -4.77 12.04
N PRO A 143 6.07 -3.59 11.93
CA PRO A 143 4.88 -3.44 11.11
C PRO A 143 5.16 -3.66 9.61
N ILE A 144 6.35 -3.29 9.13
CA ILE A 144 6.80 -3.56 7.75
C ILE A 144 6.88 -5.07 7.50
N ILE A 145 7.53 -5.83 8.40
CA ILE A 145 7.62 -7.30 8.31
C ILE A 145 6.22 -7.91 8.24
N LYS A 146 5.33 -7.50 9.14
CA LYS A 146 3.94 -7.99 9.17
C LYS A 146 3.17 -7.64 7.89
N ALA A 147 3.40 -6.47 7.31
CA ALA A 147 2.80 -6.06 6.05
C ALA A 147 3.27 -6.95 4.89
N LEU A 148 4.58 -7.19 4.78
CA LEU A 148 5.17 -8.04 3.74
C LEU A 148 4.70 -9.50 3.84
N GLN A 149 4.63 -10.06 5.06
CA GLN A 149 4.07 -11.40 5.30
C GLN A 149 2.59 -11.53 4.93
N ARG A 150 1.85 -10.41 4.94
CA ARG A 150 0.45 -10.34 4.47
C ARG A 150 0.33 -10.11 2.96
N GLY A 151 1.45 -9.99 2.24
CA GLY A 151 1.47 -9.78 0.79
C GLY A 151 1.47 -8.31 0.35
N VAL A 152 1.60 -7.32 1.24
CA VAL A 152 1.71 -5.90 0.85
C VAL A 152 2.88 -5.71 -0.12
N ARG A 153 2.64 -5.02 -1.24
CA ARG A 153 3.58 -4.81 -2.36
C ARG A 153 4.07 -3.36 -2.47
N VAL A 154 3.56 -2.44 -1.65
CA VAL A 154 4.09 -1.08 -1.53
C VAL A 154 4.32 -0.73 -0.06
N ILE A 155 5.55 -0.36 0.28
CA ILE A 155 5.97 0.05 1.63
C ILE A 155 6.37 1.51 1.60
N GLU A 156 5.85 2.29 2.54
CA GLU A 156 6.16 3.71 2.70
C GLU A 156 7.15 3.93 3.84
N LEU A 157 8.16 4.76 3.57
CA LEU A 157 9.19 5.20 4.52
C LEU A 157 9.36 6.71 4.43
N ASP A 158 9.18 7.40 5.55
CA ASP A 158 9.34 8.85 5.63
C ASP A 158 10.71 9.13 6.24
N MET A 159 11.61 9.68 5.44
CA MET A 159 13.02 9.80 5.75
C MET A 159 13.31 11.19 6.28
N TRP A 160 13.91 11.24 7.47
CA TRP A 160 14.32 12.47 8.12
C TRP A 160 15.78 12.37 8.57
N PRO A 161 16.51 13.50 8.64
CA PRO A 161 17.80 13.53 9.30
C PRO A 161 17.67 13.10 10.76
N ASN A 162 18.58 12.26 11.24
CA ASN A 162 18.66 11.97 12.67
C ASN A 162 19.06 13.23 13.46
N SER A 163 18.99 13.19 14.80
CA SER A 163 19.28 14.34 15.66
C SER A 163 20.67 14.97 15.47
N SER A 164 21.65 14.18 15.00
CA SER A 164 23.01 14.65 14.70
C SER A 164 23.20 15.12 13.25
N LYS A 165 22.17 15.01 12.39
CA LYS A 165 22.21 15.26 10.94
C LYS A 165 23.29 14.47 10.19
N THR A 166 23.70 13.32 10.73
CA THR A 166 24.73 12.45 10.12
C THR A 166 24.16 11.14 9.58
N ASN A 167 22.92 10.78 9.92
CA ASN A 167 22.27 9.54 9.52
C ASN A 167 20.79 9.78 9.21
N VAL A 168 20.11 8.75 8.73
CA VAL A 168 18.69 8.81 8.33
C VAL A 168 17.84 7.94 9.24
N ASP A 169 16.84 8.58 9.82
CA ASP A 169 15.79 7.95 10.62
C ASP A 169 14.47 7.91 9.83
N ILE A 170 13.63 6.95 10.17
CA ILE A 170 12.26 6.82 9.69
C ILE A 170 11.31 7.17 10.83
N LEU A 171 10.46 8.18 10.60
CA LEU A 171 9.44 8.64 11.54
C LEU A 171 8.40 9.52 10.84
N HIS A 172 7.31 9.81 11.54
CA HIS A 172 6.32 10.78 11.08
C HIS A 172 6.72 12.18 11.55
N GLY A 173 7.14 13.04 10.61
CA GLY A 173 7.62 14.39 10.88
C GLY A 173 6.59 15.27 11.59
N GLY A 174 7.06 16.25 12.35
CA GLY A 174 6.18 17.18 13.08
C GLY A 174 5.38 16.52 14.22
N THR A 175 5.69 15.29 14.60
CA THR A 175 4.98 14.55 15.66
C THR A 175 5.91 14.01 16.75
N LEU A 176 5.35 13.34 17.75
CA LEU A 176 6.06 12.71 18.87
C LEU A 176 6.37 11.22 18.61
N THR A 177 6.29 10.76 17.36
CA THR A 177 6.61 9.36 17.05
C THR A 177 8.10 9.09 17.23
N ALA A 178 8.45 8.03 17.96
CA ALA A 178 9.85 7.65 18.13
C ALA A 178 10.45 7.15 16.81
N PRO A 179 11.70 7.52 16.46
CA PRO A 179 12.32 7.14 15.20
C PRO A 179 12.84 5.70 15.18
N VAL A 180 13.04 5.16 13.97
CA VAL A 180 13.80 3.93 13.71
C VAL A 180 14.83 4.17 12.61
N GLU A 181 16.06 3.70 12.78
CA GLU A 181 17.10 3.87 11.76
C GLU A 181 16.69 3.23 10.42
N MET A 182 16.88 3.96 9.32
CA MET A 182 16.51 3.49 7.98
C MET A 182 17.12 2.13 7.62
N VAL A 183 18.40 1.91 7.97
CA VAL A 183 19.11 0.66 7.66
C VAL A 183 18.41 -0.57 8.25
N ARG A 184 17.75 -0.43 9.41
CA ARG A 184 17.00 -1.51 10.03
C ARG A 184 15.76 -1.86 9.19
N CYS A 185 15.01 -0.84 8.76
CA CYS A 185 13.88 -1.02 7.85
C CYS A 185 14.30 -1.68 6.53
N LEU A 186 15.39 -1.23 5.91
CA LEU A 186 15.87 -1.79 4.63
C LEU A 186 16.30 -3.26 4.76
N LYS A 187 16.96 -3.64 5.84
CA LYS A 187 17.33 -5.05 6.12
C LYS A 187 16.10 -5.94 6.24
N SER A 188 15.12 -5.52 7.02
CA SER A 188 13.86 -6.23 7.17
C SER A 188 13.09 -6.29 5.86
N ILE A 189 13.10 -5.22 5.05
CA ILE A 189 12.51 -5.27 3.71
C ILE A 189 13.23 -6.32 2.84
N LYS A 190 14.56 -6.35 2.80
CA LYS A 190 15.32 -7.32 1.99
C LYS A 190 14.96 -8.77 2.33
N GLU A 191 14.85 -9.07 3.63
CA GLU A 191 14.56 -10.42 4.13
C GLU A 191 13.14 -10.87 3.78
N TYR A 192 12.16 -9.99 3.90
CA TYR A 192 10.74 -10.35 3.77
C TYR A 192 10.10 -9.92 2.44
N ALA A 193 10.80 -9.17 1.57
CA ALA A 193 10.26 -8.56 0.35
C ALA A 193 9.44 -9.55 -0.49
N PHE A 194 9.90 -10.80 -0.58
CA PHE A 194 9.30 -11.80 -1.45
C PHE A 194 8.87 -13.08 -0.74
N CYS A 195 8.60 -13.01 0.58
CA CYS A 195 8.19 -14.16 1.37
C CYS A 195 6.76 -14.62 1.05
N ALA A 196 5.86 -13.68 0.73
CA ALA A 196 4.46 -13.96 0.40
C ALA A 196 4.16 -13.93 -1.10
N SER A 197 4.98 -13.24 -1.91
CA SER A 197 4.76 -13.09 -3.35
C SER A 197 6.08 -12.89 -4.11
N PRO A 198 6.25 -13.44 -5.32
CA PRO A 198 7.45 -13.21 -6.14
C PRO A 198 7.41 -11.90 -6.95
N TYR A 199 6.27 -11.22 -7.02
CA TYR A 199 6.08 -9.98 -7.77
C TYR A 199 6.81 -8.79 -7.14
N PRO A 200 7.05 -7.71 -7.92
CA PRO A 200 7.84 -6.57 -7.46
C PRO A 200 7.35 -5.96 -6.15
N LEU A 201 8.30 -5.40 -5.40
CA LEU A 201 8.04 -4.56 -4.23
C LEU A 201 8.37 -3.12 -4.57
N VAL A 202 7.45 -2.19 -4.35
CA VAL A 202 7.71 -0.75 -4.45
C VAL A 202 8.00 -0.20 -3.05
N ILE A 203 9.09 0.56 -2.92
CA ILE A 203 9.36 1.37 -1.73
C ILE A 203 9.06 2.81 -2.10
N THR A 204 8.08 3.41 -1.45
CA THR A 204 7.78 4.83 -1.58
C THR A 204 8.55 5.60 -0.51
N LEU A 205 9.44 6.48 -0.93
CA LEU A 205 10.21 7.33 -0.03
C LEU A 205 9.56 8.70 0.03
N GLU A 206 9.25 9.17 1.23
CA GLU A 206 9.01 10.59 1.49
C GLU A 206 10.31 11.21 1.97
N ASP A 207 10.83 12.17 1.22
CA ASP A 207 12.21 12.62 1.32
C ASP A 207 12.26 14.04 1.90
N HIS A 208 12.80 14.15 3.12
CA HIS A 208 13.05 15.40 3.85
C HIS A 208 14.55 15.58 4.12
N LEU A 209 15.40 15.06 3.24
CA LEU A 209 16.84 14.96 3.43
C LEU A 209 17.62 16.01 2.63
N THR A 210 18.76 16.41 3.18
CA THR A 210 19.78 17.17 2.45
C THR A 210 20.45 16.32 1.36
N PRO A 211 21.09 16.93 0.34
CA PRO A 211 21.76 16.19 -0.74
C PRO A 211 22.81 15.16 -0.27
N ASP A 212 23.56 15.46 0.79
CA ASP A 212 24.54 14.53 1.39
C ASP A 212 23.87 13.28 1.97
N LEU A 213 22.74 13.47 2.66
CA LEU A 213 21.96 12.38 3.21
C LEU A 213 21.25 11.59 2.11
N GLN A 214 20.79 12.24 1.04
CA GLN A 214 20.28 11.55 -0.16
C GLN A 214 21.35 10.65 -0.80
N ALA A 215 22.59 11.12 -0.92
CA ALA A 215 23.71 10.30 -1.40
C ALA A 215 23.97 9.10 -0.48
N LYS A 216 23.88 9.30 0.84
CA LYS A 216 23.96 8.22 1.82
C LYS A 216 22.81 7.22 1.66
N VAL A 217 21.58 7.68 1.39
CA VAL A 217 20.43 6.81 1.09
C VAL A 217 20.68 6.01 -0.19
N ALA A 218 21.16 6.63 -1.26
CA ALA A 218 21.48 5.95 -2.51
C ALA A 218 22.48 4.79 -2.29
N LYS A 219 23.51 5.05 -1.47
CA LYS A 219 24.48 4.04 -1.05
C LYS A 219 23.82 2.92 -0.23
N MET A 220 23.02 3.26 0.79
CA MET A 220 22.31 2.27 1.62
C MET A 220 21.38 1.38 0.80
N LEU A 221 20.63 1.95 -0.15
CA LEU A 221 19.74 1.20 -1.04
C LEU A 221 20.53 0.24 -1.94
N THR A 222 21.60 0.74 -2.56
CA THR A 222 22.46 -0.04 -3.47
C THR A 222 23.15 -1.19 -2.73
N GLU A 223 23.76 -0.92 -1.57
CA GLU A 223 24.43 -1.94 -0.76
C GLU A 223 23.46 -2.97 -0.18
N THR A 224 22.26 -2.52 0.25
CA THR A 224 21.29 -3.43 0.85
C THR A 224 20.66 -4.31 -0.21
N PHE A 225 20.18 -3.76 -1.31
CA PHE A 225 19.38 -4.52 -2.28
C PHE A 225 20.20 -5.14 -3.40
N GLY A 226 21.36 -4.57 -3.77
CA GLY A 226 22.21 -5.08 -4.85
C GLY A 226 21.40 -5.38 -6.11
N ASP A 227 21.51 -6.60 -6.61
CA ASP A 227 20.80 -7.06 -7.81
C ASP A 227 19.27 -7.07 -7.67
N LEU A 228 18.71 -7.01 -6.46
CA LEU A 228 17.26 -6.89 -6.30
C LEU A 228 16.76 -5.52 -6.74
N LEU A 229 17.59 -4.48 -6.69
CA LEU A 229 17.19 -3.12 -7.06
C LEU A 229 16.97 -3.03 -8.57
N PHE A 230 15.81 -2.54 -8.98
CA PHE A 230 15.53 -2.24 -10.38
C PHE A 230 15.86 -0.78 -10.69
N ILE A 231 16.61 -0.59 -11.78
CA ILE A 231 16.95 0.72 -12.34
C ILE A 231 16.49 0.67 -13.80
N PRO A 232 15.66 1.63 -14.26
CA PRO A 232 15.13 1.61 -15.61
C PRO A 232 16.24 1.84 -16.64
N SER A 233 16.17 1.14 -17.78
CA SER A 233 17.13 1.32 -18.88
C SER A 233 16.92 2.64 -19.66
N SER A 234 15.77 3.28 -19.50
CA SER A 234 15.40 4.55 -20.14
C SER A 234 14.64 5.45 -19.18
N ASP A 235 14.91 6.75 -19.20
CA ASP A 235 14.21 7.77 -18.41
C ASP A 235 14.02 9.05 -19.27
N PRO A 236 12.78 9.52 -19.52
CA PRO A 236 11.51 9.01 -19.00
C PRO A 236 11.07 7.68 -19.64
N MET A 237 10.29 6.89 -18.89
CA MET A 237 9.61 5.71 -19.42
C MET A 237 8.28 6.11 -20.05
N LYS A 238 7.97 5.57 -21.23
CA LYS A 238 6.66 5.74 -21.90
C LYS A 238 5.57 4.83 -21.32
N GLU A 239 5.96 3.73 -20.70
CA GLU A 239 5.07 2.72 -20.15
C GLU A 239 5.78 2.00 -18.98
N PHE A 240 5.02 1.49 -18.02
CA PHE A 240 5.59 0.70 -16.92
C PHE A 240 5.89 -0.73 -17.37
N PRO A 241 7.04 -1.33 -17.00
CA PRO A 241 7.26 -2.75 -17.19
C PRO A 241 6.21 -3.60 -16.44
N SER A 242 5.99 -4.82 -16.90
CA SER A 242 4.98 -5.70 -16.30
C SER A 242 5.42 -6.29 -14.96
N PRO A 243 4.47 -6.70 -14.09
CA PRO A 243 4.82 -7.44 -12.87
C PRO A 243 5.67 -8.69 -13.14
N ALA A 244 5.43 -9.41 -14.23
CA ALA A 244 6.24 -10.56 -14.64
C ALA A 244 7.69 -10.17 -14.99
N ALA A 245 7.89 -9.08 -15.72
CA ALA A 245 9.23 -8.58 -16.05
C ALA A 245 10.00 -8.07 -14.82
N LEU A 246 9.27 -7.64 -13.79
CA LEU A 246 9.81 -7.09 -12.54
C LEU A 246 9.83 -8.11 -11.38
N MET A 247 9.70 -9.40 -11.68
CA MET A 247 9.74 -10.44 -10.64
C MET A 247 11.03 -10.35 -9.82
N LYS A 248 10.87 -10.47 -8.49
CA LYS A 248 11.94 -10.37 -7.50
C LYS A 248 12.73 -9.06 -7.56
N ARG A 249 12.13 -7.98 -8.07
CA ARG A 249 12.72 -6.64 -8.07
C ARG A 249 12.13 -5.73 -6.99
N ILE A 250 12.98 -4.83 -6.50
CA ILE A 250 12.66 -3.74 -5.58
C ILE A 250 12.75 -2.44 -6.38
N ILE A 251 11.70 -1.62 -6.30
CA ILE A 251 11.52 -0.42 -7.12
C ILE A 251 11.42 0.78 -6.19
N ILE A 252 12.18 1.84 -6.47
CA ILE A 252 12.11 3.08 -5.69
C ILE A 252 11.15 4.07 -6.36
N SER A 253 10.25 4.63 -5.56
CA SER A 253 9.31 5.65 -5.99
C SER A 253 9.35 6.86 -5.05
N THR A 254 9.80 8.00 -5.57
CA THR A 254 9.87 9.26 -4.81
C THR A 254 9.80 10.45 -5.76
N LYS A 255 9.73 11.66 -5.21
CA LYS A 255 9.84 12.89 -5.99
C LYS A 255 11.31 13.07 -6.40
N PRO A 256 11.58 13.44 -7.65
CA PRO A 256 12.93 13.85 -8.04
C PRO A 256 13.41 15.05 -7.18
N PRO A 257 14.69 15.09 -6.78
CA PRO A 257 15.30 16.24 -6.10
C PRO A 257 15.05 17.55 -6.85
N GLN A 258 15.00 18.66 -6.12
CA GLN A 258 14.60 19.96 -6.67
C GLN A 258 15.66 20.52 -7.63
N GLU A 259 16.92 20.39 -7.25
CA GLU A 259 18.10 20.81 -8.01
C GLU A 259 18.16 20.12 -9.38
N TYR A 260 17.69 18.87 -9.45
CA TYR A 260 17.60 18.13 -10.71
C TYR A 260 16.52 18.70 -11.65
N LYS A 261 15.40 19.18 -11.12
CA LYS A 261 14.36 19.82 -11.95
C LYS A 261 14.86 21.13 -12.53
N GLU A 262 15.66 21.87 -11.78
CA GLU A 262 16.30 23.10 -12.24
C GLU A 262 17.34 22.80 -13.31
N PHE A 263 18.17 21.76 -13.14
CA PHE A 263 19.08 21.28 -14.17
C PHE A 263 18.37 20.94 -15.49
N LEU A 264 17.25 20.21 -15.44
CA LEU A 264 16.47 19.90 -16.65
C LEU A 264 15.94 21.15 -17.34
N LYS A 265 15.42 22.12 -16.58
CA LYS A 265 14.96 23.41 -17.14
C LYS A 265 16.09 24.17 -17.82
N VAL A 266 17.30 24.16 -17.24
CA VAL A 266 18.48 24.81 -17.85
C VAL A 266 18.88 24.09 -19.14
N LYS A 267 18.85 22.75 -19.16
CA LYS A 267 19.22 21.94 -20.34
C LYS A 267 18.20 22.08 -21.47
N ASP A 268 16.91 22.12 -21.16
CA ASP A 268 15.84 22.35 -22.14
C ASP A 268 15.90 23.78 -22.71
N ASN A 269 16.23 24.78 -21.88
CA ASN A 269 16.45 26.16 -22.35
C ASN A 269 17.71 26.28 -23.23
N GLN A 270 18.77 25.52 -22.95
CA GLN A 270 19.98 25.47 -23.79
C GLN A 270 19.73 24.75 -25.12
N ASN A 271 18.88 23.72 -25.15
CA ASN A 271 18.51 23.01 -26.37
C ASN A 271 17.44 23.75 -27.21
N GLY A 272 16.68 24.68 -26.61
CA GLY A 272 15.71 25.54 -27.30
C GLY A 272 16.29 26.84 -27.89
N SER A 273 17.51 27.20 -27.51
CA SER A 273 18.24 28.36 -28.02
C SER A 273 19.21 27.92 -29.12
N GLY A 274 18.69 27.73 -30.33
CA GLY A 274 19.52 27.62 -31.52
C GLY A 274 20.25 28.93 -31.80
N ASN A 275 21.47 29.06 -31.27
CA ASN A 275 22.58 29.82 -31.83
C ASN A 275 23.86 29.44 -31.09
N ILE A 276 24.62 28.51 -31.68
CA ILE A 276 26.01 28.25 -31.30
C ILE A 276 26.87 29.37 -31.89
N ALA A 277 27.34 30.28 -31.05
CA ALA A 277 28.58 31.02 -31.26
C ALA A 277 29.12 31.53 -29.92
N ASP A 278 30.39 31.23 -29.69
CA ASP A 278 31.33 31.85 -28.75
C ASP A 278 31.20 31.56 -27.24
N LEU A 279 31.92 30.52 -26.82
CA LEU A 279 32.64 30.52 -25.54
C LEU A 279 33.71 31.62 -25.56
N PRO A 280 33.99 32.26 -24.41
CA PRO A 280 35.37 32.42 -24.04
C PRO A 280 35.69 31.83 -22.66
N ASP A 281 36.86 31.21 -22.71
CA ASP A 281 37.73 30.73 -21.66
C ASP A 281 38.22 31.85 -20.72
N THR A 282 38.73 31.41 -19.58
CA THR A 282 39.55 32.12 -18.58
C THR A 282 38.86 33.05 -17.57
N GLY A 283 39.21 32.79 -16.30
CA GLY A 283 38.69 33.52 -15.15
C GLY A 283 39.43 34.81 -14.84
N SER A 284 38.81 35.59 -13.95
CA SER A 284 39.53 36.54 -13.11
C SER A 284 38.72 36.83 -11.86
N LEU A 285 39.39 36.64 -10.72
CA LEU A 285 39.08 37.24 -9.43
C LEU A 285 38.93 38.76 -9.52
N ARG A 286 38.15 39.30 -8.56
CA ARG A 286 38.05 40.68 -8.00
C ARG A 286 36.57 41.09 -8.00
N ARG A 287 36.02 41.79 -7.01
CA ARG A 287 36.49 42.37 -5.74
C ARG A 287 35.24 42.67 -4.92
N ILE A 288 35.38 42.54 -3.62
CA ILE A 288 34.53 43.15 -2.60
C ILE A 288 34.52 44.66 -2.83
N ASP A 289 33.35 45.29 -2.82
CA ASP A 289 33.18 46.67 -2.38
C ASP A 289 31.87 46.80 -1.60
N SER A 290 32.05 47.08 -0.31
CA SER A 290 31.11 47.64 0.63
C SER A 290 30.61 49.01 0.18
N ASN A 291 29.33 49.32 0.42
CA ASN A 291 28.94 50.68 0.80
C ASN A 291 27.66 50.70 1.63
N ALA A 292 27.71 51.58 2.62
CA ALA A 292 26.79 51.79 3.73
C ALA A 292 25.77 52.90 3.44
N ASP A 293 24.86 53.05 4.41
CA ASP A 293 23.96 54.17 4.70
C ASP A 293 22.74 54.34 3.76
N ASN A 294 21.53 54.65 4.24
CA ASN A 294 21.20 55.59 5.31
C ASN A 294 19.80 55.34 5.93
N GLN A 295 19.62 55.95 7.10
CA GLN A 295 18.60 55.85 8.13
C GLN A 295 17.20 56.45 7.82
N ASN A 296 16.32 56.23 8.83
CA ASN A 296 15.13 56.98 9.28
C ASN A 296 13.77 56.47 8.80
N GLY A 297 12.77 56.24 9.67
CA GLY A 297 12.70 56.43 11.12
C GLY A 297 11.28 56.21 11.66
N SER A 298 11.23 55.84 12.95
CA SER A 298 10.26 56.19 13.99
C SER A 298 8.76 55.81 13.89
N GLY A 299 8.36 54.88 14.77
CA GLY A 299 7.42 55.20 15.86
C GLY A 299 5.94 54.84 15.69
N ASN A 300 5.45 53.80 16.38
CA ASN A 300 4.69 53.92 17.63
C ASN A 300 4.09 52.60 18.12
N LEU A 301 4.06 52.47 19.45
CA LEU A 301 3.48 51.40 20.24
C LEU A 301 1.94 51.53 20.36
N ALA A 302 1.22 50.41 20.44
CA ALA A 302 0.43 50.01 21.63
C ALA A 302 -0.71 49.01 21.31
N ALA A 303 -0.74 47.93 22.11
CA ALA A 303 -1.89 47.29 22.79
C ALA A 303 -3.20 47.05 22.00
N ASP A 304 -3.59 45.80 21.78
CA ASP A 304 -4.37 44.94 22.69
C ASP A 304 -5.84 44.86 22.24
N THR A 305 -6.30 43.62 22.07
CA THR A 305 -7.58 43.04 22.51
C THR A 305 -8.15 42.08 21.47
N GLY A 306 -8.38 40.86 21.93
CA GLY A 306 -8.99 39.79 21.14
C GLY A 306 -10.46 40.07 20.83
N SER A 307 -10.92 39.49 19.72
CA SER A 307 -12.34 39.19 19.57
C SER A 307 -12.54 38.00 18.64
N LEU A 308 -12.98 36.90 19.26
CA LEU A 308 -13.65 35.76 18.65
C LEU A 308 -14.79 36.25 17.73
N ARG A 309 -14.75 35.87 16.46
CA ARG A 309 -15.92 35.86 15.56
C ARG A 309 -16.08 34.43 15.05
N ARG A 310 -16.92 33.64 15.73
CA ARG A 310 -18.31 33.34 15.35
C ARG A 310 -18.42 32.84 13.90
N ILE A 311 -18.57 31.52 13.85
CA ILE A 311 -19.20 30.75 12.79
C ILE A 311 -20.56 31.37 12.50
N ASP A 312 -20.78 31.83 11.28
CA ASP A 312 -22.12 31.88 10.71
C ASP A 312 -22.07 31.34 9.29
N SER A 313 -22.84 30.27 9.12
CA SER A 313 -23.26 29.69 7.87
C SER A 313 -24.10 30.69 7.10
N ASN A 314 -23.79 30.88 5.81
CA ASN A 314 -24.83 31.03 4.79
C ASN A 314 -24.29 30.55 3.45
N ALA A 315 -25.09 29.70 2.83
CA ALA A 315 -24.95 29.24 1.48
C ALA A 315 -25.19 30.39 0.51
N ASP A 316 -24.31 30.53 -0.47
CA ASP A 316 -24.66 31.10 -1.77
C ASP A 316 -23.80 30.44 -2.84
N GLU A 317 -24.48 29.97 -3.88
CA GLU A 317 -23.91 29.37 -5.08
C GLU A 317 -23.10 30.42 -5.86
N SER A 318 -21.79 30.22 -6.00
CA SER A 318 -21.03 30.78 -7.12
C SER A 318 -19.81 29.90 -7.40
N ASP A 319 -19.59 29.64 -8.70
CA ASP A 319 -18.56 28.79 -9.31
C ASP A 319 -17.37 28.39 -8.42
N GLY A 320 -17.40 27.15 -7.96
CA GLY A 320 -16.36 26.55 -7.13
C GLY A 320 -15.04 26.45 -7.90
N LYS A 321 -14.03 27.19 -7.44
CA LYS A 321 -12.65 27.05 -7.91
C LYS A 321 -12.17 25.62 -7.60
N ASP A 322 -11.91 24.84 -8.65
CA ASP A 322 -11.25 23.53 -8.62
C ASP A 322 -9.74 23.65 -8.26
N GLU A 323 -9.42 24.50 -7.29
CA GLU A 323 -8.08 24.62 -6.73
C GLU A 323 -7.92 23.57 -5.63
N LEU A 324 -6.83 22.81 -5.70
CA LEU A 324 -6.49 21.85 -4.65
C LEU A 324 -5.89 22.61 -3.48
N ASP A 325 -6.40 22.37 -2.27
CA ASP A 325 -5.86 22.98 -1.04
C ASP A 325 -4.35 22.70 -0.94
N GLU A 326 -3.54 23.75 -1.06
CA GLU A 326 -2.10 23.73 -0.81
C GLU A 326 -1.90 23.64 0.71
N GLN A 327 -1.72 22.43 1.23
CA GLN A 327 -1.02 22.27 2.50
C GLN A 327 0.47 22.33 2.19
N ASP A 328 0.98 23.56 2.21
CA ASP A 328 2.40 23.86 2.14
C ASP A 328 3.07 23.47 3.47
N GLU A 329 4.01 22.54 3.40
CA GLU A 329 5.17 22.56 4.28
C GLU A 329 6.20 23.40 3.52
N GLU A 330 6.38 24.65 3.97
CA GLU A 330 7.42 25.53 3.48
C GLU A 330 8.78 25.01 4.00
N ASP A 331 9.53 24.30 3.14
CA ASP A 331 10.96 24.10 3.38
C ASP A 331 11.66 25.43 3.12
N SER A 332 11.99 26.14 4.20
CA SER A 332 12.92 27.27 4.15
C SER A 332 14.32 26.76 4.44
N ASP A 333 15.19 26.77 3.43
CA ASP A 333 16.63 26.73 3.62
C ASP A 333 17.28 27.75 2.66
N GLU A 334 17.85 28.81 3.25
CA GLU A 334 18.72 29.79 2.60
C GLU A 334 20.15 29.21 2.46
N ASP A 335 20.65 29.24 1.21
CA ASP A 335 22.03 29.34 0.70
C ASP A 335 23.18 28.43 1.23
N ASP A 336 23.79 27.67 0.29
CA ASP A 336 25.21 27.79 -0.11
C ASP A 336 25.45 27.08 -1.48
N PRO A 337 25.72 27.79 -2.59
CA PRO A 337 25.90 27.17 -3.90
C PRO A 337 27.34 26.68 -4.07
N LYS A 338 27.69 25.58 -3.41
CA LYS A 338 28.90 24.82 -3.75
C LYS A 338 28.78 23.34 -3.38
N PHE A 339 27.95 22.59 -4.12
CA PHE A 339 27.90 21.13 -3.97
C PHE A 339 27.80 20.33 -5.27
N GLN A 340 28.33 19.11 -5.21
CA GLN A 340 28.80 18.25 -6.29
C GLN A 340 27.66 17.65 -7.13
N GLN A 341 27.66 17.95 -8.43
CA GLN A 341 26.72 17.46 -9.43
C GLN A 341 26.58 15.91 -9.47
N ASP A 342 27.61 15.18 -9.02
CA ASP A 342 27.66 13.71 -9.05
C ASP A 342 26.78 13.05 -7.98
N THR A 343 26.60 13.63 -6.80
CA THR A 343 25.89 12.97 -5.67
C THR A 343 24.38 12.99 -5.82
N ALA A 344 23.81 14.14 -6.21
CA ALA A 344 22.39 14.27 -6.55
C ALA A 344 21.99 13.36 -7.74
N CYS A 345 22.96 13.07 -8.61
CA CYS A 345 22.78 12.19 -9.77
C CYS A 345 22.56 10.73 -9.36
N GLU A 346 23.33 10.20 -8.40
CA GLU A 346 23.23 8.79 -7.97
C GLU A 346 21.88 8.45 -7.33
N TYR A 347 21.41 9.29 -6.41
CA TYR A 347 20.10 9.08 -5.79
C TYR A 347 18.97 9.15 -6.83
N ARG A 348 19.04 10.12 -7.75
CA ARG A 348 18.07 10.29 -8.84
C ARG A 348 18.03 9.09 -9.79
N LYS A 349 19.17 8.46 -10.09
CA LYS A 349 19.24 7.27 -10.96
C LYS A 349 18.44 6.08 -10.40
N LEU A 350 18.31 5.99 -9.06
CA LEU A 350 17.54 4.91 -8.43
C LEU A 350 16.03 5.11 -8.54
N ILE A 351 15.56 6.34 -8.79
CA ILE A 351 14.13 6.67 -8.84
C ILE A 351 13.52 6.12 -10.14
N THR A 352 12.82 4.99 -10.01
CA THR A 352 12.12 4.37 -11.14
C THR A 352 10.75 5.00 -11.37
N ILE A 353 9.94 5.15 -10.32
CA ILE A 353 8.58 5.69 -10.43
C ILE A 353 8.58 7.11 -9.86
N GLN A 354 8.61 8.10 -10.75
CA GLN A 354 8.61 9.51 -10.37
C GLN A 354 7.26 9.93 -9.79
N ALA A 355 7.27 10.36 -8.53
CA ALA A 355 6.11 10.92 -7.87
C ALA A 355 5.95 12.41 -8.20
N GLY A 356 4.74 12.82 -8.54
CA GLY A 356 4.33 14.22 -8.66
C GLY A 356 3.37 14.62 -7.55
N LYS A 357 3.46 15.88 -7.11
CA LYS A 357 2.34 16.56 -6.43
C LYS A 357 1.43 17.16 -7.51
N PRO A 358 0.10 17.11 -7.33
CA PRO A 358 -0.75 17.96 -8.14
C PRO A 358 -0.39 19.42 -7.84
N LYS A 359 -0.18 20.23 -8.88
CA LYS A 359 0.03 21.68 -8.75
C LYS A 359 -0.97 22.39 -9.64
N GLY A 360 -1.50 23.52 -9.16
CA GLY A 360 -2.53 24.28 -9.88
C GLY A 360 -3.85 23.53 -9.96
N HIS A 361 -4.58 23.73 -11.06
CA HIS A 361 -5.88 23.10 -11.25
C HIS A 361 -5.78 21.58 -11.34
N LEU A 362 -6.70 20.90 -10.67
CA LEU A 362 -6.74 19.43 -10.64
C LEU A 362 -6.74 18.81 -12.05
N ARG A 363 -7.43 19.44 -13.00
CA ARG A 363 -7.48 18.99 -14.40
C ARG A 363 -6.09 18.93 -15.04
N ASP A 364 -5.23 19.91 -14.76
CA ASP A 364 -3.86 19.94 -15.27
C ASP A 364 -3.02 18.84 -14.61
N ALA A 365 -3.22 18.63 -13.30
CA ALA A 365 -2.57 17.57 -12.56
C ALA A 365 -2.96 16.15 -13.04
N LEU A 366 -4.11 15.97 -13.68
CA LEU A 366 -4.61 14.71 -14.25
C LEU A 366 -4.28 14.55 -15.75
N LYS A 367 -3.62 15.52 -16.38
CA LYS A 367 -3.23 15.43 -17.78
C LYS A 367 -2.26 14.27 -18.02
N VAL A 368 -2.57 13.46 -19.03
CA VAL A 368 -1.73 12.34 -19.48
C VAL A 368 -0.70 12.85 -20.48
N ASP A 369 0.56 12.51 -20.23
CA ASP A 369 1.66 12.70 -21.17
C ASP A 369 1.89 11.36 -21.91
N PRO A 370 1.76 11.31 -23.25
CA PRO A 370 1.95 10.07 -24.00
C PRO A 370 3.41 9.58 -24.02
N GLU A 371 4.37 10.45 -23.73
CA GLU A 371 5.80 10.14 -23.77
C GLU A 371 6.36 9.81 -22.39
N LYS A 372 5.55 9.94 -21.34
CA LYS A 372 6.00 9.79 -19.96
C LYS A 372 4.92 9.29 -19.01
N VAL A 373 5.17 8.15 -18.38
CA VAL A 373 4.40 7.71 -17.21
C VAL A 373 4.90 8.36 -15.92
N ARG A 374 3.96 8.59 -14.99
CA ARG A 374 4.24 9.12 -13.65
C ARG A 374 3.30 8.56 -12.61
N ARG A 375 3.60 8.85 -11.35
CA ARG A 375 2.71 8.62 -10.21
C ARG A 375 2.15 9.93 -9.69
N LEU A 376 0.84 10.01 -9.49
CA LEU A 376 0.19 11.08 -8.72
C LEU A 376 -0.22 10.56 -7.34
N SER A 377 -0.20 11.40 -6.32
CA SER A 377 -0.69 11.04 -4.99
C SER A 377 -1.74 12.05 -4.51
N LEU A 378 -2.90 11.55 -4.07
CA LEU A 378 -4.02 12.33 -3.56
C LEU A 378 -4.44 11.80 -2.19
N SER A 379 -4.79 12.68 -1.26
CA SER A 379 -5.52 12.25 -0.07
C SER A 379 -6.92 11.73 -0.44
N GLU A 380 -7.54 10.94 0.42
CA GLU A 380 -8.93 10.47 0.21
C GLU A 380 -9.91 11.63 -0.05
N THR A 381 -9.68 12.81 0.55
CA THR A 381 -10.51 13.99 0.39
C THR A 381 -10.27 14.66 -0.96
N GLN A 382 -9.01 14.77 -1.39
CA GLN A 382 -8.68 15.27 -2.72
C GLN A 382 -9.23 14.34 -3.81
N LEU A 383 -9.16 13.02 -3.62
CA LEU A 383 -9.78 12.06 -4.53
C LEU A 383 -11.30 12.28 -4.60
N ALA A 384 -11.99 12.41 -3.46
CA ALA A 384 -13.44 12.60 -3.46
C ALA A 384 -13.87 13.87 -4.22
N LYS A 385 -13.13 14.97 -4.05
CA LYS A 385 -13.30 16.19 -4.86
C LYS A 385 -13.06 15.88 -6.35
N ALA A 386 -11.95 15.20 -6.66
CA ALA A 386 -11.57 14.89 -8.02
C ALA A 386 -12.54 13.97 -8.77
N THR A 387 -13.08 12.95 -8.12
CA THR A 387 -14.04 12.04 -8.74
C THR A 387 -15.40 12.68 -8.95
N THR A 388 -15.75 13.69 -8.14
CA THR A 388 -17.00 14.44 -8.29
C THR A 388 -16.94 15.39 -9.48
N SER A 389 -15.83 16.12 -9.65
CA SER A 389 -15.70 17.13 -10.71
C SER A 389 -15.07 16.61 -12.01
N HIS A 390 -14.15 15.63 -11.93
CA HIS A 390 -13.25 15.22 -13.03
C HIS A 390 -13.08 13.68 -13.12
N GLY A 391 -14.15 12.92 -12.84
CA GLY A 391 -14.07 11.45 -12.76
C GLY A 391 -13.56 10.75 -14.03
N ALA A 392 -13.91 11.27 -15.22
CA ALA A 392 -13.43 10.71 -16.48
C ALA A 392 -11.92 10.93 -16.69
N GLU A 393 -11.41 12.09 -16.30
CA GLU A 393 -9.99 12.42 -16.32
C GLU A 393 -9.21 11.55 -15.33
N VAL A 394 -9.77 11.26 -14.15
CA VAL A 394 -9.16 10.32 -13.19
C VAL A 394 -9.01 8.93 -13.82
N ILE A 395 -10.06 8.39 -14.43
CA ILE A 395 -10.02 7.08 -15.11
C ILE A 395 -9.02 7.10 -16.27
N ARG A 396 -9.03 8.16 -17.08
CA ARG A 396 -8.08 8.30 -18.21
C ARG A 396 -6.64 8.37 -17.72
N PHE A 397 -6.39 9.05 -16.60
CA PHE A 397 -5.07 9.11 -15.99
C PHE A 397 -4.60 7.72 -15.55
N THR A 398 -5.45 6.96 -14.86
CA THR A 398 -5.10 5.65 -14.29
C THR A 398 -4.89 4.54 -15.31
N GLN A 399 -5.29 4.72 -16.57
CA GLN A 399 -4.99 3.74 -17.63
C GLN A 399 -3.48 3.53 -17.83
N ASN A 400 -2.71 4.61 -17.90
CA ASN A 400 -1.27 4.54 -18.18
C ASN A 400 -0.40 4.97 -16.99
N ASN A 401 -0.96 5.76 -16.05
CA ASN A 401 -0.25 6.30 -14.91
C ASN A 401 -0.69 5.62 -13.61
N ILE A 402 0.08 5.80 -12.55
CA ILE A 402 -0.26 5.27 -11.22
C ILE A 402 -0.89 6.38 -10.39
N LEU A 403 -2.07 6.12 -9.84
CA LEU A 403 -2.69 6.95 -8.80
C LEU A 403 -2.53 6.27 -7.44
N ARG A 404 -1.87 6.97 -6.52
CA ARG A 404 -1.81 6.62 -5.11
C ARG A 404 -2.82 7.43 -4.32
N VAL A 405 -3.59 6.76 -3.47
CA VAL A 405 -4.58 7.37 -2.59
C VAL A 405 -4.21 7.05 -1.15
N TYR A 406 -4.19 8.04 -0.26
CA TYR A 406 -3.78 7.86 1.13
C TYR A 406 -4.76 8.48 2.14
N PRO A 407 -4.78 7.98 3.40
CA PRO A 407 -5.65 8.50 4.45
C PRO A 407 -5.36 9.98 4.74
N LYS A 408 -6.40 10.78 5.00
CA LYS A 408 -6.22 12.20 5.39
C LYS A 408 -5.57 12.33 6.77
N GLY A 409 -4.83 13.42 7.00
CA GLY A 409 -4.11 13.67 8.25
C GLY A 409 -4.99 13.75 9.51
N THR A 410 -6.28 14.08 9.39
CA THR A 410 -7.21 14.07 10.54
C THR A 410 -7.50 12.67 11.10
N ARG A 411 -7.08 11.60 10.42
CA ARG A 411 -7.14 10.21 10.90
C ARG A 411 -5.99 9.89 11.86
N VAL A 412 -5.85 10.70 12.91
CA VAL A 412 -4.77 10.60 13.90
C VAL A 412 -4.71 9.23 14.59
N ASN A 413 -5.86 8.55 14.73
CA ASN A 413 -5.96 7.19 15.27
C ASN A 413 -5.59 6.08 14.27
N SER A 414 -5.07 6.43 13.09
CA SER A 414 -4.74 5.50 12.00
C SER A 414 -5.93 4.69 11.47
N SER A 415 -7.15 5.25 11.56
CA SER A 415 -8.30 4.68 10.87
C SER A 415 -8.09 4.66 9.35
N ASN A 416 -8.83 3.79 8.66
CA ASN A 416 -8.80 3.67 7.20
C ASN A 416 -10.08 4.20 6.57
N TYR A 417 -9.99 4.60 5.31
CA TYR A 417 -11.10 5.07 4.48
C TYR A 417 -11.71 3.92 3.68
N ASP A 418 -12.87 4.15 3.07
CA ASP A 418 -13.49 3.21 2.14
C ASP A 418 -12.73 3.22 0.80
N PRO A 419 -12.11 2.11 0.39
CA PRO A 419 -11.30 2.07 -0.82
C PRO A 419 -12.12 2.05 -2.12
N MET A 420 -13.44 1.83 -2.06
CA MET A 420 -14.24 1.62 -3.26
C MET A 420 -14.21 2.81 -4.20
N ASN A 421 -14.28 4.05 -3.68
CA ASN A 421 -14.19 5.24 -4.53
C ASN A 421 -12.86 5.31 -5.31
N ALA A 422 -11.77 4.78 -4.75
CA ALA A 422 -10.48 4.75 -5.41
C ALA A 422 -10.43 3.66 -6.51
N TRP A 423 -10.85 2.43 -6.17
CA TRP A 423 -10.80 1.31 -7.13
C TRP A 423 -11.78 1.46 -8.28
N THR A 424 -12.98 1.99 -8.06
CA THR A 424 -13.94 2.24 -9.15
C THR A 424 -13.45 3.27 -10.16
N HIS A 425 -12.47 4.11 -9.79
CA HIS A 425 -11.81 5.07 -10.66
C HIS A 425 -10.40 4.63 -11.10
N GLY A 426 -10.06 3.35 -10.90
CA GLY A 426 -8.82 2.73 -11.40
C GLY A 426 -7.57 3.03 -10.58
N ALA A 427 -7.68 3.60 -9.38
CA ALA A 427 -6.50 3.86 -8.56
C ALA A 427 -5.80 2.56 -8.13
N GLN A 428 -4.51 2.45 -8.47
CA GLN A 428 -3.73 1.23 -8.26
C GLN A 428 -3.22 1.12 -6.83
N MET A 429 -2.70 2.23 -6.28
CA MET A 429 -2.04 2.26 -4.97
C MET A 429 -2.97 2.85 -3.90
N VAL A 430 -3.94 2.06 -3.46
CA VAL A 430 -4.87 2.44 -2.38
C VAL A 430 -4.25 2.08 -1.04
N ALA A 431 -3.65 3.09 -0.37
CA ALA A 431 -2.81 2.91 0.80
C ALA A 431 -3.62 2.80 2.10
N PHE A 432 -3.26 1.83 2.95
CA PHE A 432 -3.90 1.60 4.24
C PHE A 432 -2.93 1.62 5.41
N ASN A 433 -3.40 2.13 6.56
CA ASN A 433 -2.77 1.95 7.86
C ASN A 433 -2.87 0.47 8.27
N MET A 434 -1.77 -0.26 8.18
CA MET A 434 -1.71 -1.73 8.37
C MET A 434 -1.70 -2.18 9.84
N GLN A 435 -1.38 -1.25 10.74
CA GLN A 435 -1.27 -1.45 12.19
C GLN A 435 -2.63 -1.48 12.90
N VAL A 436 -3.70 -1.00 12.26
CA VAL A 436 -5.06 -1.01 12.82
C VAL A 436 -5.90 -2.13 12.18
N ARG A 437 -6.69 -2.82 12.99
CA ARG A 437 -7.65 -3.82 12.50
C ARG A 437 -8.77 -3.12 11.75
N PHE A 438 -8.93 -3.43 10.47
CA PHE A 438 -9.96 -2.84 9.63
C PHE A 438 -10.76 -3.93 8.91
N GLN A 439 -12.09 -3.78 8.89
CA GLN A 439 -12.98 -4.78 8.32
C GLN A 439 -12.73 -4.93 6.81
N PHE A 440 -12.58 -3.83 6.07
CA PHE A 440 -12.21 -3.91 4.66
C PHE A 440 -10.79 -4.43 4.46
N LEU A 441 -9.82 -4.16 5.34
CA LEU A 441 -8.48 -4.77 5.19
C LEU A 441 -8.56 -6.30 5.22
N THR A 442 -9.51 -6.85 5.99
CA THR A 442 -9.80 -8.28 6.00
C THR A 442 -10.43 -8.73 4.68
N VAL A 443 -11.44 -8.00 4.16
CA VAL A 443 -12.10 -8.29 2.87
C VAL A 443 -11.13 -8.16 1.69
N VAL A 444 -10.21 -7.20 1.71
CA VAL A 444 -9.27 -6.88 0.64
C VAL A 444 -8.15 -7.91 0.60
N ASN A 445 -7.58 -8.23 1.77
CA ASN A 445 -6.58 -9.28 1.91
C ASN A 445 -7.19 -10.65 1.55
N GLN A 446 -8.40 -10.98 2.05
CA GLN A 446 -9.01 -12.29 1.82
C GLN A 446 -9.64 -12.43 0.43
N GLY A 447 -10.31 -11.42 -0.09
CA GLY A 447 -11.20 -11.53 -1.25
C GLY A 447 -10.68 -10.94 -2.56
N MET A 448 -9.75 -9.98 -2.55
CA MET A 448 -9.21 -9.37 -3.78
C MET A 448 -7.79 -9.83 -4.07
N ILE A 449 -6.92 -9.85 -3.06
CA ILE A 449 -5.48 -10.10 -3.26
C ILE A 449 -5.16 -11.60 -3.20
N LYS A 450 -5.67 -12.33 -2.19
CA LYS A 450 -5.49 -13.79 -2.10
C LYS A 450 -6.14 -14.59 -3.24
N ARG A 451 -7.02 -13.98 -4.04
CA ARG A 451 -7.59 -14.64 -5.21
C ARG A 451 -6.56 -14.86 -6.31
N SER A 452 -5.55 -14.00 -6.41
CA SER A 452 -4.55 -14.04 -7.47
C SER A 452 -3.27 -14.80 -7.10
N GLY A 453 -3.26 -15.54 -5.99
CA GLY A 453 -2.08 -16.29 -5.50
C GLY A 453 -1.29 -15.52 -4.47
#